data_AF-A0A8J6V773-F1
#
_entry.id   AF-A0A8J6V773-F1
#
_cell.length_a   1.000
_cell.length_b   1.000
_cell.length_c   1.000
_cell.angle_alpha   90.00
_cell.angle_beta   90.00
_cell.angle_gamma   90.00
#
_symmetry.space_group_name_H-M   'P 1'
#
loop_
_entity.id
_entity.type
_entity.pdbx_description
1 polymer ?
#
loop_
_entity_poly.entity_id
_entity_poly.type
_entity_poly.pdbx_seq_one_letter_code
_entity_poly.pdbx_strand_id
1 'polypeptide(L)'
;MPGDTISEFDTFDVLPFSNFVSVITDITASELLEILERSVSGQTAPDVGGGGQFLQLSGLEVVYDVTSPAQVVTADGIITTPGSRIQSIFLDPDNDRTGQFLYDVAQGGFLLDSDQGLFDLATINFTANGGDNFATLANIPQNRKFTLSGVTYQQALEQYIRENLGGTIDESDINSGEGIRVRDVSSLVAPATGGQVVVPGDGNGVSVPEPTTLLGLVAVGLGLTRLKRRRAN
;
A
#
# COMPACT_ATOMS: atom_id res chain seq x y z
N MET A 1 15.28 16.79 -21.90
CA MET A 1 14.97 17.66 -20.74
C MET A 1 13.48 18.02 -20.81
N PRO A 2 12.84 18.60 -19.78
CA PRO A 2 11.44 19.03 -19.89
C PRO A 2 11.27 19.95 -21.12
N GLY A 3 10.45 19.54 -22.08
CA GLY A 3 10.17 20.28 -23.32
C GLY A 3 10.91 19.84 -24.59
N ASP A 4 11.74 18.79 -24.55
CA ASP A 4 12.31 18.20 -25.77
C ASP A 4 11.41 17.06 -26.30
N THR A 5 11.31 16.93 -27.63
CA THR A 5 10.67 15.77 -28.26
C THR A 5 11.39 14.50 -27.83
N ILE A 6 10.69 13.63 -27.09
CA ILE A 6 11.19 12.30 -26.72
C ILE A 6 11.20 11.43 -27.97
N SER A 7 12.39 11.01 -28.37
CA SER A 7 12.62 10.09 -29.48
C SER A 7 12.63 8.64 -29.00
N GLU A 8 12.47 7.69 -29.93
CA GLU A 8 12.64 6.26 -29.64
C GLU A 8 14.00 5.97 -28.98
N PHE A 9 15.06 6.71 -29.36
CA PHE A 9 16.38 6.58 -28.77
C PHE A 9 16.38 6.89 -27.26
N ASP A 10 15.61 7.88 -26.82
CA ASP A 10 15.51 8.26 -25.41
C ASP A 10 14.87 7.16 -24.55
N THR A 11 14.07 6.27 -25.16
CA THR A 11 13.51 5.11 -24.44
C THR A 11 14.59 4.06 -24.10
N PHE A 12 15.67 3.95 -24.88
CA PHE A 12 16.80 3.06 -24.60
C PHE A 12 17.69 3.60 -23.47
N ASP A 13 17.78 4.92 -23.32
CA ASP A 13 18.52 5.56 -22.22
C ASP A 13 17.83 5.36 -20.87
N VAL A 14 16.49 5.28 -20.86
CA VAL A 14 15.68 5.06 -19.66
C VAL A 14 15.55 3.57 -19.29
N LEU A 15 15.55 2.67 -20.29
CA LEU A 15 15.27 1.24 -20.12
C LEU A 15 16.41 0.37 -20.70
N PRO A 16 17.61 0.36 -20.10
CA PRO A 16 18.82 -0.18 -20.73
C PRO A 16 18.96 -1.71 -20.67
N PHE A 17 18.09 -2.41 -19.95
CA PHE A 17 18.16 -3.86 -19.77
C PHE A 17 17.27 -4.61 -20.78
N SER A 18 17.58 -5.87 -21.09
CA SER A 18 16.74 -6.71 -21.96
C SER A 18 15.65 -7.45 -21.18
N ASN A 19 14.78 -6.71 -20.48
CA ASN A 19 13.59 -7.27 -19.85
C ASN A 19 12.42 -7.41 -20.85
N PHE A 20 11.44 -8.23 -20.48
CA PHE A 20 10.21 -8.45 -21.22
C PHE A 20 9.01 -8.22 -20.29
N VAL A 21 7.88 -7.85 -20.88
CA VAL A 21 6.62 -7.76 -20.12
C VAL A 21 6.23 -9.15 -19.66
N SER A 22 5.85 -9.25 -18.39
CA SER A 22 5.40 -10.47 -17.73
C SER A 22 4.08 -10.19 -17.02
N VAL A 23 3.15 -11.12 -17.12
CA VAL A 23 1.85 -11.09 -16.46
C VAL A 23 1.81 -12.22 -15.45
N ILE A 24 1.46 -11.90 -14.22
CA ILE A 24 1.18 -12.89 -13.17
C ILE A 24 -0.33 -12.90 -12.94
N THR A 25 -0.96 -14.05 -13.11
CA THR A 25 -2.42 -14.20 -13.00
C THR A 25 -2.86 -14.49 -11.57
N ASP A 26 -4.11 -14.11 -11.30
CA ASP A 26 -4.82 -14.46 -10.06
C ASP A 26 -4.09 -14.00 -8.78
N ILE A 27 -3.47 -12.81 -8.79
CA ILE A 27 -2.84 -12.24 -7.59
C ILE A 27 -3.90 -12.08 -6.50
N THR A 28 -3.57 -12.57 -5.31
CA THR A 28 -4.42 -12.42 -4.13
C THR A 28 -4.15 -11.10 -3.41
N ALA A 29 -5.07 -10.69 -2.53
CA ALA A 29 -4.86 -9.47 -1.74
C ALA A 29 -3.66 -9.64 -0.78
N SER A 30 -3.48 -10.83 -0.22
CA SER A 30 -2.36 -11.16 0.66
C SER A 30 -1.02 -11.10 -0.07
N GLU A 31 -0.94 -11.66 -1.28
CA GLU A 31 0.25 -11.58 -2.12
C GLU A 31 0.57 -10.13 -2.49
N LEU A 32 -0.42 -9.34 -2.91
CA LEU A 32 -0.21 -7.94 -3.25
C LEU A 32 0.28 -7.14 -2.04
N LEU A 33 -0.30 -7.34 -0.85
CA LEU A 33 0.13 -6.65 0.35
C LEU A 33 1.61 -6.94 0.65
N GLU A 34 2.05 -8.19 0.59
CA GLU A 34 3.46 -8.54 0.80
C GLU A 34 4.40 -7.94 -0.25
N ILE A 35 3.96 -7.88 -1.51
CA ILE A 35 4.71 -7.23 -2.61
C ILE A 35 4.86 -5.73 -2.32
N LEU A 36 3.78 -5.06 -1.92
CA LEU A 36 3.82 -3.62 -1.61
C LEU A 36 4.64 -3.32 -0.36
N GLU A 37 4.55 -4.17 0.67
CA GLU A 37 5.40 -4.08 1.87
C GLU A 37 6.89 -4.19 1.52
N ARG A 38 7.26 -5.12 0.61
CA ARG A 38 8.63 -5.20 0.10
C ARG A 38 9.04 -3.90 -0.60
N SER A 39 8.13 -3.36 -1.41
CA SER A 39 8.39 -2.18 -2.23
C SER A 39 8.78 -0.97 -1.40
N VAL A 40 8.07 -0.72 -0.30
CA VAL A 40 8.32 0.42 0.58
C VAL A 40 9.32 0.12 1.70
N SER A 41 9.84 -1.11 1.83
CA SER A 41 10.69 -1.48 2.98
C SER A 41 12.04 -0.76 3.02
N GLY A 42 12.53 -0.28 1.87
CA GLY A 42 13.78 0.49 1.78
C GLY A 42 13.64 1.99 2.04
N GLN A 43 12.41 2.48 2.21
CA GLN A 43 12.17 3.90 2.49
C GLN A 43 12.59 4.23 3.92
N THR A 44 13.24 5.39 4.10
CA THR A 44 13.73 5.86 5.40
C THR A 44 13.08 7.16 5.85
N ALA A 45 12.50 7.93 4.93
CA ALA A 45 11.59 9.05 5.18
C ALA A 45 10.66 9.26 3.97
N PRO A 46 9.67 10.19 4.02
CA PRO A 46 8.90 10.57 2.84
C PRO A 46 9.83 10.98 1.70
N ASP A 47 9.68 10.37 0.54
CA ASP A 47 10.47 10.63 -0.67
C ASP A 47 12.00 10.49 -0.49
N VAL A 48 12.45 9.86 0.60
CA VAL A 48 13.87 9.72 0.97
C VAL A 48 14.18 8.28 1.35
N GLY A 49 15.27 7.79 0.76
CA GLY A 49 15.64 6.38 0.82
C GLY A 49 15.14 5.64 -0.42
N GLY A 50 15.06 4.32 -0.33
CA GLY A 50 14.70 3.45 -1.44
C GLY A 50 15.88 2.73 -2.08
N GLY A 51 15.62 1.49 -2.46
CA GLY A 51 16.45 0.71 -3.40
C GLY A 51 15.64 0.41 -4.65
N GLY A 52 16.18 -0.42 -5.54
CA GLY A 52 15.50 -0.81 -6.80
C GLY A 52 14.08 -1.36 -6.62
N GLN A 53 13.74 -1.84 -5.42
CA GLN A 53 12.42 -2.37 -5.10
C GLN A 53 11.26 -1.35 -5.07
N PHE A 54 11.50 -0.04 -5.05
CA PHE A 54 10.39 0.91 -4.96
C PHE A 54 9.58 0.89 -6.28
N LEU A 55 8.29 0.54 -6.19
CA LEU A 55 7.44 0.26 -7.33
C LEU A 55 6.74 1.54 -7.76
N GLN A 56 6.87 1.85 -9.04
CA GLN A 56 5.96 2.74 -9.73
C GLN A 56 4.71 1.93 -10.08
N LEU A 57 3.54 2.43 -9.69
CA LEU A 57 2.28 1.68 -9.76
C LEU A 57 1.29 2.35 -10.71
N SER A 58 0.42 1.53 -11.30
CA SER A 58 -0.76 1.95 -12.03
C SER A 58 -1.94 1.05 -11.64
N GLY A 59 -3.16 1.55 -11.74
CA GLY A 59 -4.37 0.79 -11.43
C GLY A 59 -4.78 0.74 -9.97
N LEU A 60 -4.02 1.35 -9.07
CA LEU A 60 -4.32 1.44 -7.65
C LEU A 60 -3.66 2.67 -7.03
N GLU A 61 -4.09 3.00 -5.83
CA GLU A 61 -3.49 3.97 -4.92
C GLU A 61 -3.10 3.26 -3.61
N VAL A 62 -1.90 3.55 -3.12
CA VAL A 62 -1.30 2.96 -1.93
C VAL A 62 -0.92 4.06 -0.97
N VAL A 63 -1.33 3.92 0.27
CA VAL A 63 -0.89 4.77 1.37
C VAL A 63 0.00 3.93 2.28
N TYR A 64 1.15 4.48 2.66
CA TYR A 64 2.08 3.81 3.58
C TYR A 64 2.59 4.76 4.65
N ASP A 65 3.12 4.19 5.74
CA ASP A 65 3.75 4.90 6.84
C ASP A 65 5.16 4.32 7.07
N VAL A 66 6.17 5.12 6.77
CA VAL A 66 7.59 4.72 6.90
C VAL A 66 8.03 4.46 8.35
N THR A 67 7.29 4.98 9.34
CA THR A 67 7.58 4.77 10.77
C THR A 67 7.18 3.39 11.27
N SER A 68 6.29 2.70 10.53
CA SER A 68 5.91 1.33 10.83
C SER A 68 7.00 0.32 10.46
N PRO A 69 7.06 -0.84 11.15
CA PRO A 69 8.03 -1.90 10.87
C PRO A 69 8.10 -2.28 9.39
N ALA A 70 9.30 -2.21 8.83
CA ALA A 70 9.59 -2.60 7.46
C ALA A 70 9.66 -4.14 7.30
N GLN A 71 9.28 -4.64 6.13
CA GLN A 71 9.53 -6.04 5.77
C GLN A 71 11.04 -6.30 5.68
N VAL A 72 11.50 -7.41 6.27
CA VAL A 72 12.89 -7.88 6.19
C VAL A 72 12.95 -9.16 5.37
N VAL A 73 13.78 -9.15 4.33
CA VAL A 73 14.01 -10.28 3.43
C VAL A 73 15.49 -10.62 3.45
N THR A 74 15.82 -11.91 3.60
CA THR A 74 17.20 -12.40 3.52
C THR A 74 17.74 -12.34 2.10
N ALA A 75 19.06 -12.50 1.94
CA ALA A 75 19.68 -12.62 0.62
C ALA A 75 19.14 -13.80 -0.20
N ASP A 76 18.64 -14.85 0.47
CA ASP A 76 18.06 -16.04 -0.17
C ASP A 76 16.56 -15.87 -0.50
N GLY A 77 16.00 -14.67 -0.35
CA GLY A 77 14.60 -14.40 -0.68
C GLY A 77 13.61 -14.95 0.36
N ILE A 78 14.01 -15.04 1.64
CA ILE A 78 13.12 -15.47 2.72
C ILE A 78 12.66 -14.25 3.51
N ILE A 79 11.34 -14.09 3.66
CA ILE A 79 10.76 -13.06 4.54
C ILE A 79 10.92 -13.51 5.99
N THR A 80 11.75 -12.81 6.76
CA THR A 80 11.97 -13.10 8.19
C THR A 80 11.15 -12.22 9.11
N THR A 81 10.77 -11.03 8.64
CA THR A 81 9.89 -10.10 9.34
C THR A 81 8.86 -9.57 8.34
N PRO A 82 7.56 -9.81 8.56
CA PRO A 82 6.50 -9.17 7.78
C PRO A 82 6.54 -7.64 7.93
N GLY A 83 6.19 -6.93 6.86
CA GLY A 83 6.02 -5.48 6.92
C GLY A 83 4.66 -5.07 7.48
N SER A 84 4.56 -3.82 7.91
CA SER A 84 3.30 -3.20 8.37
C SER A 84 3.22 -1.72 7.97
N ARG A 85 3.94 -1.34 6.91
CA ARG A 85 3.99 0.04 6.42
C ARG A 85 2.74 0.39 5.65
N ILE A 86 2.15 -0.54 4.91
CA ILE A 86 0.96 -0.26 4.09
C ILE A 86 -0.24 0.02 5.01
N GLN A 87 -0.83 1.19 4.83
CA GLN A 87 -2.01 1.66 5.57
C GLN A 87 -3.28 1.37 4.79
N SER A 88 -3.27 1.63 3.48
CA SER A 88 -4.42 1.33 2.62
C SER A 88 -4.01 1.02 1.19
N ILE A 89 -4.83 0.20 0.52
CA ILE A 89 -4.78 -0.09 -0.90
C ILE A 89 -6.17 0.18 -1.46
N PHE A 90 -6.26 1.18 -2.33
CA PHE A 90 -7.48 1.58 -3.03
C PHE A 90 -7.36 1.20 -4.50
N LEU A 91 -8.35 0.47 -5.03
CA LEU A 91 -8.35 0.07 -6.43
C LEU A 91 -8.91 1.20 -7.30
N ASP A 92 -8.18 1.54 -8.35
CA ASP A 92 -8.52 2.67 -9.20
C ASP A 92 -9.85 2.41 -9.95
N PRO A 93 -10.87 3.26 -9.79
CA PRO A 93 -12.13 3.10 -10.51
C PRO A 93 -11.97 3.02 -12.03
N ASP A 94 -10.90 3.61 -12.59
CA ASP A 94 -10.64 3.65 -14.03
C ASP A 94 -9.99 2.36 -14.59
N ASN A 95 -9.40 1.51 -13.74
CA ASN A 95 -8.71 0.29 -14.17
C ASN A 95 -9.53 -1.01 -13.96
N ASP A 96 -10.54 -1.00 -13.07
CA ASP A 96 -11.37 -2.18 -12.80
C ASP A 96 -12.78 -1.92 -12.22
N ARG A 97 -13.26 -0.67 -12.20
CA ARG A 97 -14.62 -0.27 -11.76
C ARG A 97 -15.00 -0.63 -10.32
N THR A 98 -14.06 -0.85 -9.42
CA THR A 98 -14.44 -1.15 -8.04
C THR A 98 -14.49 0.10 -7.17
N GLY A 99 -13.58 1.06 -7.36
CA GLY A 99 -13.53 2.29 -6.57
C GLY A 99 -13.60 2.00 -5.07
N GLN A 100 -13.01 0.87 -4.67
CA GLN A 100 -13.16 0.28 -3.35
C GLN A 100 -11.79 0.03 -2.74
N PHE A 101 -11.75 0.06 -1.41
CA PHE A 101 -10.58 -0.38 -0.67
C PHE A 101 -10.47 -1.90 -0.74
N LEU A 102 -9.28 -2.37 -1.10
CA LEU A 102 -8.89 -3.77 -0.96
C LEU A 102 -8.43 -4.06 0.48
N TYR A 103 -7.67 -3.12 1.04
CA TYR A 103 -7.08 -3.19 2.37
C TYR A 103 -7.10 -1.80 3.00
N ASP A 104 -7.49 -1.71 4.27
CA ASP A 104 -7.42 -0.48 5.07
C ASP A 104 -7.28 -0.84 6.56
N VAL A 105 -6.17 -0.45 7.18
CA VAL A 105 -5.91 -0.68 8.61
C VAL A 105 -7.00 -0.07 9.49
N ALA A 106 -7.53 1.11 9.13
CA ALA A 106 -8.57 1.79 9.90
C ALA A 106 -9.91 1.03 9.89
N GLN A 107 -10.13 0.19 8.88
CA GLN A 107 -11.32 -0.65 8.73
C GLN A 107 -11.11 -2.11 9.16
N GLY A 108 -9.93 -2.43 9.73
CA GLY A 108 -9.62 -3.76 10.24
C GLY A 108 -8.85 -4.67 9.28
N GLY A 109 -8.27 -4.11 8.20
CA GLY A 109 -7.41 -4.83 7.26
C GLY A 109 -8.11 -5.13 5.93
N PHE A 110 -8.06 -6.39 5.48
CA PHE A 110 -8.67 -6.80 4.21
C PHE A 110 -10.19 -6.62 4.23
N LEU A 111 -10.71 -6.03 3.15
CA LEU A 111 -12.15 -5.80 2.97
C LEU A 111 -12.78 -6.74 1.96
N LEU A 112 -11.94 -7.48 1.23
CA LEU A 112 -12.30 -8.60 0.37
C LEU A 112 -11.63 -9.88 0.90
N ASP A 113 -12.01 -11.03 0.35
CA ASP A 113 -11.34 -12.29 0.67
C ASP A 113 -9.86 -12.21 0.25
N SER A 114 -8.96 -12.35 1.23
CA SER A 114 -7.53 -12.13 1.03
C SER A 114 -6.84 -13.22 0.21
N ASP A 115 -7.46 -14.40 0.11
CA ASP A 115 -6.90 -15.58 -0.55
C ASP A 115 -7.54 -15.83 -1.92
N GLN A 116 -8.57 -15.05 -2.27
CA GLN A 116 -9.16 -15.08 -3.60
C GLN A 116 -8.18 -14.46 -4.61
N GLY A 117 -8.02 -15.08 -5.78
CA GLY A 117 -7.37 -14.44 -6.92
C GLY A 117 -8.24 -13.31 -7.45
N LEU A 118 -7.74 -12.08 -7.41
CA LEU A 118 -8.53 -10.88 -7.66
C LEU A 118 -8.19 -10.19 -8.98
N PHE A 119 -6.90 -10.13 -9.33
CA PHE A 119 -6.44 -9.41 -10.51
C PHE A 119 -5.17 -10.00 -11.10
N ASP A 120 -4.90 -9.64 -12.34
CA ASP A 120 -3.64 -9.93 -13.01
C ASP A 120 -2.66 -8.77 -12.79
N LEU A 121 -1.40 -9.09 -12.49
CA LEU A 121 -0.32 -8.12 -12.32
C LEU A 121 0.58 -8.12 -13.55
N ALA A 122 0.65 -7.01 -14.25
CA ALA A 122 1.66 -6.77 -15.28
C ALA A 122 2.92 -6.14 -14.66
N THR A 123 4.08 -6.71 -14.96
CA THR A 123 5.39 -6.21 -14.54
C THR A 123 6.45 -6.67 -15.55
N ILE A 124 7.74 -6.54 -15.23
CA ILE A 124 8.83 -7.09 -16.04
C ILE A 124 9.29 -8.45 -15.52
N ASN A 125 9.84 -9.29 -16.40
CA ASN A 125 10.31 -10.62 -16.06
C ASN A 125 11.40 -10.64 -14.95
N PHE A 126 12.21 -9.59 -14.80
CA PHE A 126 13.15 -9.47 -13.67
C PHE A 126 12.41 -9.50 -12.33
N THR A 127 11.45 -8.58 -12.15
CA THR A 127 10.66 -8.44 -10.91
C THR A 127 9.73 -9.64 -10.71
N ALA A 128 9.08 -10.15 -11.77
CA ALA A 128 8.23 -11.35 -11.70
C ALA A 128 8.97 -12.61 -11.24
N ASN A 129 10.29 -12.66 -11.44
CA ASN A 129 11.16 -13.76 -10.99
C ASN A 129 11.86 -13.47 -9.66
N GLY A 130 11.49 -12.40 -8.96
CA GLY A 130 12.01 -12.09 -7.62
C GLY A 130 13.24 -11.19 -7.59
N GLY A 131 13.56 -10.52 -8.71
CA GLY A 131 14.53 -9.41 -8.71
C GLY A 131 14.24 -8.40 -7.60
N ASP A 132 15.25 -7.66 -7.13
CA ASP A 132 15.14 -6.76 -5.97
C ASP A 132 14.55 -7.39 -4.70
N ASN A 133 14.73 -8.71 -4.52
CA ASN A 133 14.24 -9.49 -3.39
C ASN A 133 12.71 -9.46 -3.23
N PHE A 134 11.96 -9.46 -4.32
CA PHE A 134 10.52 -9.72 -4.29
C PHE A 134 10.24 -11.22 -4.05
N ALA A 135 10.43 -11.66 -2.81
CA ALA A 135 10.28 -13.06 -2.39
C ALA A 135 8.91 -13.65 -2.74
N THR A 136 7.83 -12.91 -2.47
CA THR A 136 6.45 -13.32 -2.80
C THR A 136 6.34 -13.61 -4.30
N LEU A 137 6.82 -12.71 -5.16
CA LEU A 137 6.84 -12.93 -6.61
C LEU A 137 7.69 -14.14 -6.98
N ALA A 138 8.90 -14.31 -6.42
CA ALA A 138 9.76 -15.46 -6.69
C ALA A 138 9.02 -16.80 -6.45
N ASN A 139 8.24 -16.84 -5.37
CA ASN A 139 7.56 -18.04 -4.89
C ASN A 139 6.21 -18.33 -5.57
N ILE A 140 5.65 -17.38 -6.32
CA ILE A 140 4.44 -17.64 -7.11
C ILE A 140 4.72 -18.76 -8.15
N PRO A 141 3.86 -19.79 -8.23
CA PRO A 141 3.99 -20.88 -9.18
C PRO A 141 4.12 -20.43 -10.64
N GLN A 142 4.98 -21.10 -11.41
CA GLN A 142 5.26 -20.74 -12.81
C GLN A 142 4.04 -20.85 -13.73
N ASN A 143 3.04 -21.68 -13.40
CA ASN A 143 1.80 -21.77 -14.18
C ASN A 143 0.90 -20.53 -14.02
N ARG A 144 1.16 -19.66 -13.05
CA ARG A 144 0.52 -18.35 -12.91
C ARG A 144 1.33 -17.23 -13.56
N LYS A 145 2.48 -17.52 -14.17
CA LYS A 145 3.36 -16.52 -14.78
C LYS A 145 3.46 -16.71 -16.28
N PHE A 146 3.30 -15.61 -17.00
CA PHE A 146 3.40 -15.60 -18.45
C PHE A 146 4.28 -14.44 -18.91
N THR A 147 5.40 -14.75 -19.57
CA THR A 147 6.29 -13.72 -20.12
C THR A 147 6.05 -13.58 -21.62
N LEU A 148 5.76 -12.36 -22.05
CA LEU A 148 5.61 -11.98 -23.45
C LEU A 148 6.99 -11.80 -24.07
N SER A 149 7.66 -12.89 -24.42
CA SER A 149 9.04 -12.87 -24.95
C SER A 149 9.22 -12.09 -26.27
N GLY A 150 8.13 -11.62 -26.89
CA GLY A 150 8.15 -10.75 -28.07
C GLY A 150 7.85 -9.27 -27.78
N VAL A 151 7.61 -8.91 -26.51
CA VAL A 151 7.29 -7.54 -26.09
C VAL A 151 8.30 -7.13 -25.03
N THR A 152 9.33 -6.41 -25.46
CA THR A 152 10.20 -5.74 -24.48
C THR A 152 9.43 -4.61 -23.82
N TYR A 153 9.75 -4.30 -22.57
CA TYR A 153 9.18 -3.14 -21.86
C TYR A 153 9.54 -1.81 -22.53
N GLN A 154 10.68 -1.74 -23.25
CA GLN A 154 10.99 -0.61 -24.13
C GLN A 154 9.99 -0.51 -25.29
N GLN A 155 9.71 -1.62 -25.99
CA GLN A 155 8.72 -1.64 -27.08
C GLN A 155 7.31 -1.32 -26.57
N ALA A 156 6.97 -1.76 -25.36
CA ALA A 156 5.68 -1.44 -24.74
C ALA A 156 5.56 0.07 -24.46
N LEU A 157 6.62 0.70 -23.93
CA LEU A 157 6.65 2.15 -23.71
C LEU A 157 6.57 2.91 -25.04
N GLU A 158 7.34 2.49 -26.04
CA GLU A 158 7.32 3.09 -27.37
C GLU A 158 5.93 3.01 -28.01
N GLN A 159 5.29 1.84 -27.98
CA GLN A 159 3.92 1.69 -28.49
C GLN A 159 2.94 2.60 -27.76
N TYR A 160 3.03 2.69 -26.43
CA TYR A 160 2.18 3.59 -25.66
C TYR A 160 2.36 5.05 -26.10
N ILE A 161 3.60 5.51 -26.27
CA ILE A 161 3.87 6.88 -26.74
C ILE A 161 3.29 7.09 -28.14
N ARG A 162 3.54 6.18 -29.08
CA ARG A 162 3.10 6.33 -30.48
C ARG A 162 1.59 6.23 -30.64
N GLU A 163 0.97 5.24 -30.00
CA GLU A 163 -0.42 4.86 -30.25
C GLU A 163 -1.40 5.55 -29.29
N ASN A 164 -1.02 5.72 -28.03
CA ASN A 164 -1.90 6.31 -27.01
C ASN A 164 -1.66 7.80 -26.79
N LEU A 165 -0.41 8.27 -26.87
CA LEU A 165 -0.06 9.68 -26.69
C LEU A 165 0.13 10.43 -28.02
N GLY A 166 -0.06 9.76 -29.17
CA GLY A 166 0.03 10.39 -30.49
C GLY A 166 1.46 10.73 -30.93
N GLY A 167 2.46 10.11 -30.31
CA GLY A 167 3.89 10.23 -30.68
C GLY A 167 4.65 11.34 -29.95
N THR A 168 4.00 12.09 -29.05
CA THR A 168 4.62 13.10 -28.20
C THR A 168 4.20 12.90 -26.75
N ILE A 169 5.01 13.36 -25.81
CA ILE A 169 4.64 13.42 -24.39
C ILE A 169 4.58 14.90 -24.03
N ASP A 170 3.38 15.38 -23.73
CA ASP A 170 3.13 16.75 -23.29
C ASP A 170 2.91 16.80 -21.77
N GLU A 171 3.05 18.00 -21.19
CA GLU A 171 2.81 18.19 -19.75
C GLU A 171 1.37 17.79 -19.34
N SER A 172 0.41 17.90 -20.26
CA SER A 172 -0.97 17.44 -20.04
C SER A 172 -1.12 15.92 -19.96
N ASP A 173 -0.19 15.16 -20.51
CA ASP A 173 -0.18 13.69 -20.42
C ASP A 173 0.36 13.22 -19.07
N ILE A 174 1.11 14.09 -18.40
CA ILE A 174 1.56 13.93 -17.03
C ILE A 174 0.45 14.50 -16.15
N ASN A 175 -0.48 13.64 -15.70
CA ASN A 175 -1.40 14.02 -14.61
C ASN A 175 -0.56 14.70 -13.51
N SER A 176 -1.01 15.87 -13.04
CA SER A 176 -0.28 16.93 -12.32
C SER A 176 0.50 16.56 -11.04
N GLY A 177 0.73 15.27 -10.76
CA GLY A 177 1.18 14.78 -9.47
C GLY A 177 0.12 14.93 -8.39
N GLU A 178 -1.04 15.53 -8.67
CA GLU A 178 -2.13 15.69 -7.70
C GLU A 178 -2.89 14.38 -7.40
N GLY A 179 -2.47 13.27 -8.01
CA GLY A 179 -2.93 11.91 -7.74
C GLY A 179 -1.77 10.93 -7.59
N ILE A 180 -0.80 11.25 -6.73
CA ILE A 180 0.29 10.32 -6.38
C ILE A 180 -0.33 8.98 -5.94
N ARG A 181 -0.13 7.95 -6.76
CA ARG A 181 -0.61 6.58 -6.50
C ARG A 181 0.10 5.90 -5.33
N VAL A 182 1.20 6.45 -4.81
CA VAL A 182 1.94 5.89 -3.67
C VAL A 182 2.33 7.00 -2.71
N ARG A 183 1.59 7.14 -1.60
CA ARG A 183 1.69 8.28 -0.70
C ARG A 183 2.20 7.88 0.68
N ASP A 184 3.26 8.53 1.17
CA ASP A 184 3.65 8.45 2.58
C ASP A 184 2.78 9.41 3.41
N VAL A 185 2.22 8.90 4.52
CA VAL A 185 1.43 9.68 5.48
C VAL A 185 2.10 9.80 6.84
N SER A 186 3.37 9.42 6.98
CA SER A 186 4.13 9.51 8.23
C SER A 186 4.11 10.90 8.88
N SER A 187 4.02 11.98 8.08
CA SER A 187 3.87 13.36 8.58
C SER A 187 2.46 13.69 9.10
N LEU A 188 1.44 12.90 8.74
CA LEU A 188 0.04 13.04 9.17
C LEU A 188 -0.29 12.18 10.39
N VAL A 189 0.51 11.13 10.62
CA VAL A 189 0.45 10.31 11.84
C VAL A 189 1.17 11.07 12.96
N ALA A 190 0.57 12.14 13.48
CA ALA A 190 0.99 12.67 14.77
C ALA A 190 0.92 11.54 15.80
N PRO A 191 1.88 11.41 16.75
CA PRO A 191 1.76 10.42 17.81
C PRO A 191 0.41 10.65 18.47
N ALA A 192 -0.43 9.62 18.51
CA ALA A 192 -1.77 9.68 19.07
C ALA A 192 -1.67 10.32 20.47
N THR A 193 -1.95 11.62 20.55
CA THR A 193 -2.04 12.31 21.82
C THR A 193 -3.31 11.75 22.41
N GLY A 194 -3.15 10.92 23.45
CA GLY A 194 -4.23 10.14 24.04
C GLY A 194 -5.51 10.98 24.11
N GLY A 195 -6.52 10.55 23.34
CA GLY A 195 -7.74 11.31 23.18
C GLY A 195 -8.36 11.62 24.53
N GLN A 196 -8.32 12.89 24.93
CA GLN A 196 -9.19 13.39 25.97
C GLN A 196 -10.61 13.34 25.43
N VAL A 197 -11.45 12.50 26.01
CA VAL A 197 -12.89 12.50 25.76
C VAL A 197 -13.42 13.86 26.24
N VAL A 198 -13.60 14.79 25.31
CA VAL A 198 -14.37 16.02 25.57
C VAL A 198 -15.83 15.62 25.49
N VAL A 199 -16.43 15.30 26.64
CA VAL A 199 -17.89 15.27 26.78
C VAL A 199 -18.34 16.74 26.72
N PRO A 200 -19.18 17.15 25.74
CA PRO A 200 -19.66 18.51 25.70
C PRO A 200 -20.73 18.68 26.79
N GLY A 201 -20.35 19.29 27.91
CA GLY A 201 -21.31 19.93 28.82
C GLY A 201 -21.13 19.67 30.30
N ASP A 202 -20.23 20.43 30.94
CA ASP A 202 -20.42 20.99 32.28
C ASP A 202 -19.30 21.98 32.60
N GLY A 203 -19.58 23.26 32.35
CA GLY A 203 -18.76 24.34 32.89
C GLY A 203 -18.85 24.31 34.42
N ASN A 204 -17.74 23.98 35.08
CA ASN A 204 -17.15 24.72 36.19
C ASN A 204 -15.92 23.96 36.70
N GLY A 205 -14.76 24.60 36.62
CA GLY A 205 -13.51 24.06 37.12
C GLY A 205 -13.59 23.72 38.60
N VAL A 206 -13.33 22.44 38.92
CA VAL A 206 -12.99 22.00 40.27
C VAL A 206 -11.72 21.18 40.15
N SER A 207 -10.64 21.71 40.73
CA SER A 207 -9.36 21.03 40.89
C SER A 207 -9.54 19.74 41.69
N VAL A 208 -9.15 18.60 41.12
CA VAL A 208 -9.11 17.31 41.82
C VAL A 208 -7.79 17.22 42.61
N PRO A 209 -7.79 17.03 43.94
CA PRO A 209 -6.56 16.83 44.70
C PRO A 209 -6.15 15.34 44.74
N GLU A 210 -4.83 15.11 44.79
CA GLU A 210 -4.14 13.81 44.77
C GLU A 210 -4.56 12.82 45.89
N PRO A 211 -4.40 11.50 45.69
CA PRO A 211 -5.12 10.46 46.42
C PRO A 211 -4.40 10.04 47.70
N THR A 212 -4.55 10.77 48.80
CA THR A 212 -4.15 10.26 50.14
C THR A 212 -5.03 10.73 51.31
N THR A 213 -6.31 11.06 51.11
CA THR A 213 -7.20 11.37 52.24
C THR A 213 -8.67 11.07 51.92
N LEU A 214 -9.14 9.85 52.19
CA LEU A 214 -10.40 9.62 52.93
C LEU A 214 -10.60 8.13 53.27
N LEU A 215 -10.16 7.77 54.47
CA LEU A 215 -10.78 6.71 55.26
C LEU A 215 -12.14 7.26 55.73
N GLY A 216 -13.25 6.55 55.50
CA GLY A 216 -14.47 6.77 56.30
C GLY A 216 -15.82 6.72 55.57
N LEU A 217 -16.54 5.65 55.88
CA LEU A 217 -17.99 5.53 56.07
C LEU A 217 -18.98 5.41 54.87
N VAL A 218 -19.50 4.18 54.78
CA VAL A 218 -20.93 3.77 54.82
C VAL A 218 -21.80 3.94 53.55
N ALA A 219 -21.94 2.78 52.88
CA ALA A 219 -23.17 2.08 52.47
C ALA A 219 -24.46 2.86 52.15
N VAL A 220 -24.92 2.72 50.90
CA VAL A 220 -26.28 2.30 50.43
C VAL A 220 -26.04 1.93 48.95
N GLY A 221 -26.27 0.73 48.40
CA GLY A 221 -27.35 -0.21 48.60
C GLY A 221 -28.40 -0.02 47.49
N LEU A 222 -28.20 -0.62 46.31
CA LEU A 222 -29.15 -0.97 45.22
C LEU A 222 -28.29 -1.17 43.94
N GLY A 223 -27.97 -2.38 43.46
CA GLY A 223 -28.81 -3.55 43.36
C GLY A 223 -29.67 -3.45 42.10
N LEU A 224 -29.12 -3.83 40.94
CA LEU A 224 -29.81 -4.54 39.86
C LEU A 224 -28.80 -4.95 38.78
N THR A 225 -28.32 -6.18 38.90
CA THR A 225 -27.77 -6.96 37.79
C THR A 225 -28.87 -7.26 36.77
N ARG A 226 -28.51 -7.30 35.48
CA ARG A 226 -28.90 -8.38 34.55
C ARG A 226 -28.16 -8.27 33.21
N LEU A 227 -27.14 -9.11 33.06
CA LEU A 227 -26.83 -9.71 31.76
C LEU A 227 -27.91 -10.76 31.46
N LYS A 228 -28.43 -10.78 30.23
CA LYS A 228 -28.81 -12.06 29.60
C LYS A 228 -28.78 -11.96 28.07
N ARG A 229 -27.85 -12.71 27.48
CA ARG A 229 -27.86 -13.12 26.07
C ARG A 229 -28.60 -14.46 25.97
N ARG A 230 -29.64 -14.54 25.13
CA ARG A 230 -30.01 -15.77 24.39
C ARG A 230 -31.04 -15.43 23.29
N ARG A 231 -30.68 -15.73 22.04
CA ARG A 231 -31.62 -16.18 20.98
C ARG A 231 -32.23 -17.52 21.44
N ALA A 232 -33.38 -18.02 21.01
CA ALA A 232 -34.58 -17.55 20.29
C ALA A 232 -35.58 -18.71 20.49
N ASN A 233 -36.85 -18.41 20.83
CA ASN A 233 -37.84 -19.34 21.41
C ASN A 233 -37.47 -19.91 22.80
#